data_AF-A0AAW0PTM4-F1
#
_entry.id   AF-A0AAW0PTM4-F1
#
_cell.length_a   1.000
_cell.length_b   1.000
_cell.length_c   1.000
_cell.angle_alpha   90.00
_cell.angle_beta   90.00
_cell.angle_gamma   90.00
#
_symmetry.space_group_name_H-M   'P 1'
#
loop_
_entity.id
_entity.type
_entity.pdbx_description
1 polymer ?
#
loop_
_entity_poly.entity_id
_entity_poly.type
_entity_poly.pdbx_seq_one_letter_code
_entity_poly.pdbx_strand_id
1 'polypeptide(L)'
;MKSAVIFLLFAAVAFKATAAPAEEAVVQKVEVKEEPKPEAAEEAPEEQVVEAAPFNFCPNGWFFHGSQCFLLVRNSMTWFSAEEHCNSHGGHLASVTNPTEHSFLQQMLQTAGQSYAWLGGFYLQDRWLWIDGQGMYYTKWSSQSSPHSTYACMNMRSTNGWVNNRCTNSNIFICSKNPFSC
;
A
#
# COMPACT_ATOMS: atom_id res chain seq x y z
N MET A 1 40.54 -60.19 -23.76
CA MET A 1 42.00 -60.26 -23.91
C MET A 1 42.57 -58.85 -23.84
N LYS A 2 43.53 -58.63 -22.90
CA LYS A 2 44.52 -57.54 -22.78
C LYS A 2 43.96 -56.15 -22.40
N SER A 3 44.05 -55.73 -21.13
CA SER A 3 45.22 -55.10 -20.46
C SER A 3 45.71 -53.81 -21.12
N ALA A 4 45.55 -52.66 -20.46
CA ALA A 4 46.66 -51.92 -19.84
C ALA A 4 46.18 -50.56 -19.27
N VAL A 5 46.75 -50.23 -18.11
CA VAL A 5 46.60 -49.01 -17.30
C VAL A 5 47.78 -48.09 -17.62
N ILE A 6 47.58 -46.77 -17.77
CA ILE A 6 48.64 -45.77 -17.52
C ILE A 6 48.05 -44.54 -16.80
N PHE A 7 48.62 -44.29 -15.63
CA PHE A 7 48.41 -43.16 -14.72
C PHE A 7 48.94 -41.85 -15.31
N LEU A 8 48.21 -40.74 -15.12
CA LEU A 8 48.81 -39.41 -15.02
C LEU A 8 48.20 -38.63 -13.85
N LEU A 9 49.11 -37.92 -13.18
CA LEU A 9 49.11 -37.48 -11.80
C LEU A 9 48.38 -36.13 -11.58
N PHE A 10 47.69 -36.07 -10.43
CA PHE A 10 47.57 -35.00 -9.43
C PHE A 10 47.71 -33.51 -9.82
N ALA A 11 46.71 -32.73 -9.39
CA ALA A 11 46.90 -31.77 -8.29
C ALA A 11 45.53 -31.38 -7.69
N ALA A 12 45.18 -31.98 -6.54
CA ALA A 12 44.08 -31.51 -5.71
C ALA A 12 44.65 -30.45 -4.73
N VAL A 13 44.20 -29.21 -4.87
CA VAL A 13 44.55 -28.13 -3.93
C VAL A 13 43.65 -28.26 -2.70
N ALA A 14 44.25 -28.63 -1.58
CA ALA A 14 43.57 -28.69 -0.29
C ALA A 14 43.48 -27.29 0.35
N PHE A 15 42.26 -26.78 0.51
CA PHE A 15 41.97 -25.60 1.33
C PHE A 15 42.07 -25.96 2.81
N LYS A 16 43.09 -25.45 3.51
CA LYS A 16 43.14 -25.48 4.98
C LYS A 16 42.27 -24.35 5.52
N ALA A 17 41.13 -24.69 6.08
CA ALA A 17 40.33 -23.80 6.92
C ALA A 17 41.03 -23.66 8.28
N THR A 18 41.45 -22.46 8.64
CA THR A 18 41.96 -22.12 9.96
C THR A 18 40.81 -21.70 10.87
N ALA A 19 40.51 -22.52 11.88
CA ALA A 19 39.56 -22.22 12.93
C ALA A 19 40.15 -21.20 13.92
N ALA A 20 39.39 -20.15 14.23
CA ALA A 20 39.71 -19.17 15.27
C ALA A 20 39.36 -19.74 16.66
N PRO A 21 40.17 -19.50 17.69
CA PRO A 21 39.86 -19.93 19.06
C PRO A 21 38.81 -19.01 19.70
N ALA A 22 37.84 -19.64 20.35
CA ALA A 22 36.93 -19.02 21.30
C ALA A 22 37.68 -18.72 22.60
N GLU A 23 37.51 -17.50 23.13
CA GLU A 23 37.99 -17.12 24.45
C GLU A 23 36.80 -16.64 25.29
N GLU A 24 36.87 -16.97 26.58
CA GLU A 24 35.76 -17.13 27.51
C GLU A 24 35.23 -15.83 28.14
N ALA A 25 34.06 -15.97 28.75
CA ALA A 25 33.23 -14.96 29.37
C ALA A 25 33.88 -14.24 30.57
N VAL A 26 33.61 -12.93 30.68
CA VAL A 26 33.68 -12.18 31.95
C VAL A 26 32.34 -11.52 32.19
N VAL A 27 31.53 -12.16 33.03
CA VAL A 27 30.27 -11.63 33.57
C VAL A 27 30.62 -10.73 34.75
N GLN A 28 30.44 -9.42 34.62
CA GLN A 28 30.53 -8.50 35.76
C GLN A 28 29.28 -8.62 36.63
N LYS A 29 29.51 -9.00 37.89
CA LYS A 29 28.53 -9.03 38.97
C LYS A 29 28.27 -7.58 39.42
N VAL A 30 27.17 -6.98 38.98
CA VAL A 30 26.71 -5.68 39.51
C VAL A 30 25.89 -5.97 40.77
N GLU A 31 26.42 -5.53 41.90
CA GLU A 31 25.81 -5.65 43.22
C GLU A 31 24.76 -4.53 43.36
N VAL A 32 23.48 -4.92 43.45
CA VAL A 32 22.37 -4.00 43.71
C VAL A 32 22.46 -3.57 45.17
N LYS A 33 22.98 -2.37 45.40
CA LYS A 33 22.96 -1.71 46.70
C LYS A 33 21.65 -0.92 46.80
N GLU A 34 20.71 -1.45 47.56
CA GLU A 34 19.47 -0.76 47.92
C GLU A 34 19.68 -0.04 49.25
N GLU A 35 19.45 1.28 49.30
CA GLU A 35 19.14 2.11 50.49
C GLU A 35 19.11 3.60 50.08
N PRO A 36 18.42 4.50 50.82
CA PRO A 36 16.98 4.72 50.85
C PRO A 36 16.58 6.07 50.22
N LYS A 37 15.29 6.20 49.89
CA LYS A 37 14.59 7.42 49.46
C LYS A 37 14.90 8.65 50.35
N PRO A 38 15.29 9.80 49.76
CA PRO A 38 15.02 11.11 50.35
C PRO A 38 13.83 11.77 49.63
N GLU A 39 12.84 12.07 50.45
CA GLU A 39 11.63 12.81 50.19
C GLU A 39 11.92 14.31 50.08
N ALA A 40 11.24 14.97 49.13
CA ALA A 40 10.91 16.40 49.05
C ALA A 40 12.03 17.46 48.83
N ALA A 41 11.93 18.17 47.70
CA ALA A 41 12.02 19.64 47.54
C ALA A 41 11.88 19.96 46.03
N GLU A 42 10.69 20.21 45.50
CA GLU A 42 9.99 21.51 45.37
C GLU A 42 10.25 22.21 44.00
N GLU A 43 9.24 22.05 43.13
CA GLU A 43 8.75 22.82 41.97
C GLU A 43 9.68 23.65 41.05
N ALA A 44 9.78 23.21 39.79
CA ALA A 44 10.08 24.03 38.61
C ALA A 44 9.12 23.59 37.47
N PRO A 45 8.67 24.50 36.57
CA PRO A 45 7.40 24.38 35.86
C PRO A 45 7.39 23.23 34.85
N GLU A 46 6.25 22.55 34.83
CA GLU A 46 5.90 21.38 34.05
C GLU A 46 5.85 21.68 32.54
N GLU A 47 6.90 21.34 31.80
CA GLU A 47 6.82 21.25 30.33
C GLU A 47 6.20 19.89 29.99
N GLN A 48 4.89 19.90 29.74
CA GLN A 48 4.10 18.71 29.50
C GLN A 48 4.54 18.01 28.21
N VAL A 49 5.20 16.86 28.35
CA VAL A 49 5.37 15.87 27.28
C VAL A 49 3.98 15.29 26.98
N VAL A 50 3.23 15.97 26.11
CA VAL A 50 2.00 15.42 25.53
C VAL A 50 2.38 14.25 24.63
N GLU A 51 2.20 13.04 25.14
CA GLU A 51 2.19 11.82 24.35
C GLU A 51 1.15 12.00 23.23
N ALA A 52 1.62 12.13 21.98
CA ALA A 52 0.78 12.44 20.84
C ALA A 52 -0.24 11.31 20.64
N ALA A 53 -1.50 11.58 21.01
CA ALA A 53 -2.61 10.71 20.61
C ALA A 53 -2.58 10.56 19.07
N PRO A 54 -2.81 9.35 18.53
CA PRO A 54 -2.78 9.15 17.09
C PRO A 54 -3.86 10.01 16.44
N PHE A 55 -3.44 11.00 15.64
CA PHE A 55 -4.35 11.77 14.79
C PHE A 55 -4.97 10.82 13.77
N ASN A 56 -6.25 10.50 13.93
CA ASN A 56 -7.00 9.74 12.95
C ASN A 56 -7.32 10.63 11.76
N PHE A 57 -6.42 10.63 10.77
CA PHE A 57 -6.58 11.41 9.53
C PHE A 57 -7.79 10.95 8.71
N CYS A 58 -8.24 9.70 8.85
CA CYS A 58 -9.37 9.17 8.09
C CYS A 58 -10.52 8.74 9.00
N PRO A 59 -11.79 8.84 8.53
CA PRO A 59 -12.92 8.28 9.25
C PRO A 59 -12.80 6.77 9.43
N ASN A 60 -13.54 6.22 10.39
CA ASN A 60 -13.58 4.77 10.63
C ASN A 60 -13.92 3.99 9.34
N GLY A 61 -13.16 2.93 9.07
CA GLY A 61 -13.31 2.09 7.88
C GLY A 61 -12.63 2.63 6.62
N TRP A 62 -12.08 3.84 6.66
CA TRP A 62 -11.25 4.39 5.58
C TRP A 62 -9.78 4.14 5.85
N PHE A 63 -9.01 3.85 4.80
CA PHE A 63 -7.58 3.62 4.89
C PHE A 63 -6.82 4.86 4.40
N PHE A 64 -5.90 5.36 5.22
CA PHE A 64 -5.03 6.46 4.86
C PHE A 64 -3.88 5.97 3.96
N HIS A 65 -3.66 6.65 2.84
CA HIS A 65 -2.51 6.42 1.99
C HIS A 65 -2.07 7.73 1.31
N GLY A 66 -0.80 8.10 1.48
CA GLY A 66 -0.26 9.36 0.98
C GLY A 66 -0.92 10.55 1.67
N SER A 67 -1.86 11.21 0.99
CA SER A 67 -2.63 12.35 1.48
C SER A 67 -4.14 12.18 1.29
N GLN A 68 -4.59 10.95 1.03
CA GLN A 68 -6.00 10.64 0.80
C GLN A 68 -6.47 9.50 1.71
N CYS A 69 -7.77 9.48 1.93
CA CYS A 69 -8.49 8.39 2.55
C CYS A 69 -9.21 7.59 1.48
N PHE A 70 -9.16 6.26 1.57
CA PHE A 70 -9.80 5.35 0.62
C PHE A 70 -10.77 4.39 1.31
N LEU A 71 -11.91 4.11 0.68
CA LEU A 71 -12.92 3.17 1.17
C LEU A 71 -13.32 2.20 0.06
N LEU A 72 -13.17 0.91 0.30
CA LEU A 72 -13.71 -0.13 -0.57
C LEU A 72 -15.17 -0.43 -0.20
N VAL A 73 -16.08 -0.13 -1.11
CA VAL A 73 -17.51 -0.44 -0.97
C VAL A 73 -17.83 -1.71 -1.74
N ARG A 74 -18.26 -2.75 -1.01
CA ARG A 74 -18.53 -4.09 -1.56
C ARG A 74 -19.93 -4.26 -2.15
N ASN A 75 -20.79 -3.25 -2.05
CA ASN A 75 -22.08 -3.25 -2.73
C ASN A 75 -21.88 -2.94 -4.21
N SER A 76 -22.37 -3.80 -5.10
CA SER A 76 -22.19 -3.61 -6.53
C SER A 76 -23.20 -2.61 -7.09
N MET A 77 -22.71 -1.52 -7.68
CA MET A 77 -23.52 -0.41 -8.19
C MET A 77 -23.07 0.00 -9.60
N THR A 78 -23.96 0.66 -10.33
CA THR A 78 -23.59 1.34 -11.58
C THR A 78 -22.56 2.43 -11.29
N TRP A 79 -21.79 2.84 -12.30
CA TRP A 79 -20.75 3.85 -12.09
C TRP A 79 -21.33 5.16 -11.52
N PHE A 80 -22.48 5.61 -12.04
CA PHE A 80 -23.15 6.83 -11.56
C PHE A 80 -23.66 6.69 -10.12
N SER A 81 -24.28 5.56 -9.77
CA SER A 81 -24.74 5.32 -8.39
C SER A 81 -23.58 5.16 -7.41
N ALA A 82 -22.45 4.59 -7.86
CA ALA A 82 -21.25 4.48 -7.06
C ALA A 82 -20.63 5.87 -6.78
N GLU A 83 -20.61 6.75 -7.77
CA GLU A 83 -20.20 8.15 -7.60
C GLU A 83 -21.13 8.92 -6.64
N GLU A 84 -22.45 8.76 -6.77
CA GLU A 84 -23.42 9.35 -5.84
C GLU A 84 -23.18 8.86 -4.40
N HIS A 85 -22.89 7.58 -4.23
CA HIS A 85 -22.54 7.01 -2.92
C HIS A 85 -21.24 7.62 -2.37
N CYS A 86 -20.20 7.80 -3.18
CA CYS A 86 -18.97 8.44 -2.71
C CYS A 86 -19.20 9.91 -2.34
N ASN A 87 -20.00 10.64 -3.12
CA ASN A 87 -20.41 12.03 -2.82
C ASN A 87 -21.15 12.12 -1.48
N SER A 88 -22.04 11.18 -1.18
CA SER A 88 -22.76 11.16 0.11
C SER A 88 -21.83 10.95 1.31
N HIS A 89 -20.58 10.54 1.09
CA HIS A 89 -19.54 10.38 2.12
C HIS A 89 -18.48 11.50 2.09
N GLY A 90 -18.74 12.57 1.34
CA GLY A 90 -17.84 13.72 1.20
C GLY A 90 -16.60 13.41 0.38
N GLY A 91 -16.73 12.56 -0.65
CA GLY A 91 -15.64 12.19 -1.54
C GLY A 91 -16.15 11.88 -2.95
N HIS A 92 -15.30 11.26 -3.74
CA HIS A 92 -15.60 10.85 -5.11
C HIS A 92 -15.17 9.41 -5.33
N LEU A 93 -15.56 8.80 -6.45
CA LEU A 93 -14.88 7.59 -6.92
C LEU A 93 -13.38 7.89 -7.07
N ALA A 94 -12.55 6.95 -6.59
CA ALA A 94 -11.13 7.17 -6.46
C ALA A 94 -10.46 7.46 -7.82
N SER A 95 -9.65 8.52 -7.86
CA SER A 95 -8.64 8.71 -8.89
C SER A 95 -7.39 7.91 -8.56
N VAL A 96 -6.49 7.76 -9.53
CA VAL A 96 -5.17 7.17 -9.32
C VAL A 96 -4.14 8.06 -9.98
N THR A 97 -3.38 8.79 -9.16
CA THR A 97 -2.51 9.88 -9.61
C THR A 97 -1.04 9.49 -9.68
N ASN A 98 -0.66 8.36 -9.08
CA ASN A 98 0.73 7.90 -9.03
C ASN A 98 0.83 6.36 -8.90
N PRO A 99 2.03 5.75 -9.13
CA PRO A 99 2.21 4.31 -9.06
C PRO A 99 1.98 3.70 -7.67
N THR A 100 2.30 4.43 -6.59
CA THR A 100 2.16 3.92 -5.22
C THR A 100 0.68 3.76 -4.86
N GLU A 101 -0.14 4.74 -5.22
CA GLU A 101 -1.59 4.70 -5.08
C GLU A 101 -2.21 3.55 -5.89
N HIS A 102 -1.76 3.35 -7.13
CA HIS A 102 -2.19 2.22 -7.95
C HIS A 102 -1.96 0.87 -7.24
N SER A 103 -0.74 0.65 -6.74
CA SER A 103 -0.37 -0.57 -6.02
C SER A 103 -1.15 -0.73 -4.71
N PHE A 104 -1.39 0.37 -3.99
CA PHE A 104 -2.19 0.37 -2.78
C PHE A 104 -3.64 -0.08 -3.04
N LEU A 105 -4.29 0.48 -4.07
CA LEU A 105 -5.66 0.08 -4.43
C LEU A 105 -5.72 -1.36 -4.94
N GLN A 106 -4.71 -1.83 -5.68
CA GLN A 106 -4.62 -3.25 -6.05
C GLN A 106 -4.54 -4.14 -4.82
N GLN A 107 -3.68 -3.81 -3.86
CA GLN A 107 -3.55 -4.55 -2.60
C GLN A 107 -4.87 -4.56 -1.82
N MET A 108 -5.56 -3.41 -1.76
CA MET A 108 -6.88 -3.31 -1.11
C MET A 108 -7.89 -4.30 -1.72
N LEU A 109 -7.93 -4.43 -3.05
CA LEU A 109 -8.78 -5.41 -3.73
C LEU A 109 -8.33 -6.85 -3.47
N GLN A 110 -7.03 -7.13 -3.56
CA GLN A 110 -6.48 -8.47 -3.33
C GLN A 110 -6.77 -8.96 -1.91
N THR A 111 -6.52 -8.13 -0.90
CA THR A 111 -6.80 -8.42 0.51
C THR A 111 -8.30 -8.64 0.76
N ALA A 112 -9.16 -7.94 0.01
CA ALA A 112 -10.61 -8.14 0.06
C ALA A 112 -11.12 -9.34 -0.78
N GLY A 113 -10.23 -10.06 -1.47
CA GLY A 113 -10.60 -11.17 -2.35
C GLY A 113 -11.37 -10.73 -3.61
N GLN A 114 -11.16 -9.49 -4.07
CA GLN A 114 -11.89 -8.90 -5.18
C GLN A 114 -11.02 -8.77 -6.44
N SER A 115 -11.61 -8.97 -7.61
CA SER A 115 -10.88 -8.93 -8.88
C SER A 115 -10.89 -7.57 -9.57
N TYR A 116 -11.92 -6.76 -9.36
CA TYR A 116 -12.07 -5.46 -10.00
C TYR A 116 -12.95 -4.53 -9.17
N ALA A 117 -12.77 -3.23 -9.35
CA ALA A 117 -13.61 -2.18 -8.76
C ALA A 117 -13.67 -0.94 -9.65
N TRP A 118 -14.79 -0.23 -9.62
CA TRP A 118 -14.89 1.08 -10.25
C TRP A 118 -13.87 2.07 -9.68
N LEU A 119 -13.36 2.91 -10.58
CA LEU A 119 -12.59 4.12 -10.29
C LEU A 119 -13.34 5.34 -10.86
N GLY A 120 -12.91 6.54 -10.51
CA GLY A 120 -13.52 7.79 -10.94
C GLY A 120 -13.23 8.19 -12.39
N GLY A 121 -12.66 7.28 -13.18
CA GLY A 121 -12.25 7.56 -14.56
C GLY A 121 -13.44 7.49 -15.51
N PHE A 122 -13.65 8.53 -16.31
CA PHE A 122 -14.68 8.57 -17.35
C PHE A 122 -14.15 9.19 -18.66
N TYR A 123 -14.81 8.86 -19.77
CA TYR A 123 -14.45 9.35 -21.10
C TYR A 123 -15.43 10.42 -21.57
N LEU A 124 -14.90 11.59 -21.93
CA LEU A 124 -15.68 12.72 -22.42
C LEU A 124 -14.83 13.52 -23.42
N GLN A 125 -15.41 13.91 -24.56
CA GLN A 125 -14.76 14.76 -25.58
C GLN A 125 -13.35 14.27 -25.96
N ASP A 126 -13.29 13.02 -26.41
CA ASP A 126 -12.08 12.35 -26.88
C ASP A 126 -10.94 12.15 -25.84
N ARG A 127 -11.23 12.35 -24.55
CA ARG A 127 -10.23 12.21 -23.48
C ARG A 127 -10.78 11.51 -22.23
N TRP A 128 -9.88 10.89 -21.49
CA TRP A 128 -10.15 10.38 -20.15
C TRP A 128 -9.91 11.46 -19.10
N LEU A 129 -10.80 11.49 -18.10
CA LEU A 129 -10.83 12.45 -17.01
C LEU A 129 -11.11 11.73 -15.69
N TRP A 130 -10.66 12.32 -14.58
CA TRP A 130 -11.08 11.92 -13.24
C TRP A 130 -12.27 12.77 -12.79
N ILE A 131 -13.27 12.14 -12.19
CA ILE A 131 -14.50 12.81 -11.73
C ILE A 131 -14.27 13.78 -10.56
N ASP A 132 -13.22 13.54 -9.77
CA ASP A 132 -12.77 14.40 -8.67
C ASP A 132 -11.97 15.63 -9.15
N GLY A 133 -11.82 15.81 -10.46
CA GLY A 133 -11.09 16.92 -11.06
C GLY A 133 -9.55 16.79 -11.00
N GLN A 134 -9.01 15.70 -10.48
CA GLN A 134 -7.57 15.47 -10.48
C GLN A 134 -7.03 15.35 -11.91
N GLY A 135 -5.78 15.77 -12.11
CA GLY A 135 -5.12 15.62 -13.40
C GLY A 135 -4.74 14.17 -13.69
N MET A 136 -4.91 13.72 -14.93
CA MET A 136 -4.56 12.36 -15.37
C MET A 136 -3.10 12.30 -15.85
N TYR A 137 -2.16 12.48 -14.93
CA TYR A 137 -0.72 12.44 -15.23
C TYR A 137 -0.12 11.03 -15.21
N TYR A 138 -0.76 10.12 -14.47
CA TYR A 138 -0.42 8.71 -14.41
C TYR A 138 -1.49 7.89 -15.13
N THR A 139 -1.08 6.91 -15.93
CA THR A 139 -2.00 5.95 -16.53
C THR A 139 -1.42 4.54 -16.48
N LYS A 140 -2.30 3.55 -16.28
CA LYS A 140 -1.93 2.14 -16.27
C LYS A 140 -3.02 1.31 -16.94
N TRP A 141 -3.23 1.50 -18.24
CA TRP A 141 -4.22 0.72 -19.00
C TRP A 141 -3.74 -0.73 -19.22
N SER A 142 -4.61 -1.73 -19.02
CA SER A 142 -4.24 -3.15 -19.26
C SER A 142 -4.39 -3.58 -20.72
N SER A 143 -5.18 -2.85 -21.49
CA SER A 143 -5.34 -2.99 -22.94
C SER A 143 -5.45 -1.59 -23.53
N GLN A 144 -5.15 -1.40 -24.81
CA GLN A 144 -5.38 -0.11 -25.47
C GLN A 144 -6.81 0.35 -25.16
N SER A 145 -6.95 1.51 -24.53
CA SER A 145 -8.24 2.12 -24.28
C SER A 145 -8.83 2.41 -25.65
N SER A 146 -9.76 1.57 -26.12
CA SER A 146 -10.61 1.91 -27.25
C SER A 146 -11.92 2.41 -26.67
N PRO A 147 -12.01 3.73 -26.36
CA PRO A 147 -13.20 4.31 -25.77
C PRO A 147 -14.28 4.38 -26.85
N HIS A 148 -15.07 3.32 -26.96
CA HIS A 148 -16.35 3.43 -27.62
C HIS A 148 -17.32 4.18 -26.69
N SER A 149 -18.27 4.95 -27.24
CA SER A 149 -19.23 5.73 -26.43
C SER A 149 -19.95 4.90 -25.38
N THR A 150 -20.16 3.60 -25.63
CA THR A 150 -20.78 2.67 -24.68
C THR A 150 -19.87 2.25 -23.52
N TYR A 151 -18.54 2.34 -23.67
CA TYR A 151 -17.53 1.91 -22.70
C TYR A 151 -16.77 3.12 -22.15
N ALA A 152 -17.53 4.06 -21.59
CA ALA A 152 -17.04 5.37 -21.14
C ALA A 152 -16.64 5.42 -19.66
N CYS A 153 -16.69 4.32 -18.91
CA CYS A 153 -16.37 4.29 -17.48
C CYS A 153 -15.20 3.35 -17.18
N MET A 154 -14.41 3.65 -16.16
CA MET A 154 -13.17 2.95 -15.85
C MET A 154 -13.28 2.10 -14.58
N ASN A 155 -12.89 0.82 -14.67
CA ASN A 155 -12.59 0.00 -13.50
C ASN A 155 -11.13 -0.47 -13.52
N MET A 156 -10.57 -0.67 -12.33
CA MET A 156 -9.25 -1.29 -12.18
C MET A 156 -9.37 -2.79 -11.95
N ARG A 157 -8.34 -3.54 -12.35
CA ARG A 157 -8.16 -4.95 -11.99
C ARG A 157 -7.16 -5.08 -10.84
N SER A 158 -7.36 -6.05 -9.97
CA SER A 158 -6.46 -6.30 -8.84
C SER A 158 -5.07 -6.81 -9.22
N THR A 159 -4.90 -7.34 -10.45
CA THR A 159 -3.61 -7.92 -10.92
C THR A 159 -2.98 -7.17 -12.10
N ASN A 160 -3.74 -6.32 -12.78
CA ASN A 160 -3.34 -5.65 -14.02
C ASN A 160 -3.64 -4.16 -13.93
N GLY A 161 -3.72 -3.49 -15.06
CA GLY A 161 -4.14 -2.11 -15.14
C GLY A 161 -5.66 -1.88 -15.11
N TRP A 162 -6.02 -0.71 -15.62
CA TRP A 162 -7.38 -0.23 -15.82
C TRP A 162 -7.94 -0.74 -17.14
N VAL A 163 -9.25 -0.92 -17.18
CA VAL A 163 -10.01 -1.22 -18.39
C VAL A 163 -11.21 -0.30 -18.48
N ASN A 164 -11.66 -0.06 -19.71
CA ASN A 164 -12.90 0.65 -19.95
C ASN A 164 -14.08 -0.34 -19.99
N ASN A 165 -15.22 0.12 -19.49
CA ASN A 165 -16.38 -0.71 -19.26
C ASN A 165 -17.66 0.12 -19.41
N ARG A 166 -18.80 -0.56 -19.57
CA ARG A 166 -20.10 0.09 -19.68
C ARG A 166 -20.49 0.68 -18.33
N CYS A 167 -20.83 1.97 -18.30
CA CYS A 167 -21.22 2.66 -17.07
C CYS A 167 -22.46 2.05 -16.39
N THR A 168 -23.30 1.35 -17.16
CA THR A 168 -24.50 0.64 -16.69
C THR A 168 -24.20 -0.69 -16.00
N ASN A 169 -22.97 -1.20 -16.08
CA ASN A 169 -22.59 -2.42 -15.37
C ASN A 169 -22.51 -2.16 -13.86
N SER A 170 -22.89 -3.14 -13.06
CA SER A 170 -22.73 -3.06 -11.62
C SER A 170 -21.38 -3.64 -11.21
N ASN A 171 -20.59 -2.87 -10.47
CA ASN A 171 -19.35 -3.35 -9.86
C ASN A 171 -19.24 -2.80 -8.44
N ILE A 172 -18.44 -3.46 -7.61
CA ILE A 172 -17.93 -2.84 -6.39
C ILE A 172 -17.06 -1.63 -6.75
N PHE A 173 -16.77 -0.76 -5.79
CA PHE A 173 -16.13 0.51 -6.09
C PHE A 173 -15.27 1.02 -4.93
N ILE A 174 -14.34 1.91 -5.27
CA ILE A 174 -13.45 2.54 -4.29
C ILE A 174 -13.78 4.03 -4.27
N CYS A 175 -14.14 4.55 -3.10
CA CYS A 175 -14.23 5.98 -2.87
C CYS A 175 -12.88 6.51 -2.39
N SER A 176 -12.56 7.76 -2.74
CA SER A 176 -11.48 8.52 -2.12
C SER A 176 -11.95 9.90 -1.67
N LYS A 177 -11.26 10.46 -0.67
CA LYS A 177 -11.39 11.86 -0.28
C LYS A 177 -10.12 12.40 0.32
N ASN A 178 -9.92 13.70 0.18
CA ASN A 178 -8.88 14.41 0.91
C ASN A 178 -9.40 14.69 2.34
N PRO A 179 -8.77 14.16 3.41
CA PRO A 179 -9.20 14.46 4.77
C PRO A 179 -8.98 15.91 5.19
N PHE A 180 -8.23 16.69 4.41
CA PHE A 180 -7.91 18.09 4.66
C PHE A 180 -8.67 19.07 3.76
N SER A 181 -9.54 18.59 2.86
CA SER A 181 -10.44 19.50 2.12
C SER A 181 -11.59 19.93 3.01
N CYS A 182 -11.75 21.23 3.20
CA CYS A 182 -12.82 21.87 3.98
C CYS A 182 -14.14 21.94 3.22
#